data_AF-A0A348WGJ2-F1
#
_entry.id   AF-A0A348WGJ2-F1
#
_cell.length_a   1.000
_cell.length_b   1.000
_cell.length_c   1.000
_cell.angle_alpha   90.00
_cell.angle_beta   90.00
_cell.angle_gamma   90.00
#
_symmetry.space_group_name_H-M   'P 1'
#
loop_
_entity.id
_entity.type
_entity.pdbx_description
1 polymer ?
#
loop_
_entity_poly.entity_id
_entity_poly.type
_entity_poly.pdbx_seq_one_letter_code
_entity_poly.pdbx_strand_id
1 'polypeptide(L)'
;YGGMRPDRDWLQFDCALSYGLVEYLRTLDVLAEAGWSRRRCIPHGGHQMSLNIAAGLGLGGNESYPDLFQPYGGFPDGVEVKDGHITMPELPGIGFEGKGDLISVMRELAQ
;
A
#
# COMPACT_ATOMS: atom_id res chain seq x y z
N TYR A 1 -3.76 0.15 31.11
CA TYR A 1 -4.20 0.45 29.73
C TYR A 1 -3.39 1.64 29.23
N GLY A 2 -2.52 1.43 28.23
CA GLY A 2 -1.49 2.40 27.83
C GLY A 2 -1.89 3.37 26.71
N GLY A 3 -3.00 3.13 26.01
CA GLY A 3 -3.41 3.91 24.83
C GLY A 3 -2.41 3.82 23.67
N MET A 4 -2.85 4.22 22.48
CA MET A 4 -1.95 4.47 21.36
C MET A 4 -1.58 5.95 21.33
N ARG A 5 -0.38 6.26 20.83
CA ARG A 5 0.26 7.56 20.94
C ARG A 5 0.47 8.13 19.53
N PRO A 6 -0.27 9.18 19.15
CA PRO A 6 -0.32 9.67 17.77
C PRO A 6 1.01 10.26 17.28
N ASP A 7 1.91 10.62 18.19
CA ASP A 7 3.21 11.18 17.87
C ASP A 7 4.25 10.14 17.43
N ARG A 8 4.03 8.83 17.71
CA ARG A 8 5.07 7.81 17.50
C ARG A 8 4.61 6.40 17.17
N ASP A 9 3.37 6.05 17.44
CA ASP A 9 2.87 4.71 17.11
C ASP A 9 2.36 4.65 15.67
N TRP A 10 2.28 3.44 15.11
CA TRP A 10 1.92 3.20 13.71
C TRP A 10 0.62 2.41 13.61
N LEU A 11 -0.14 2.67 12.54
CA LEU A 11 -1.42 2.04 12.24
C LEU A 11 -1.28 1.26 10.94
N GLN A 12 -1.64 -0.02 10.97
CA GLN A 12 -1.33 -0.96 9.88
C GLN A 12 -2.57 -1.49 9.16
N PHE A 13 -3.64 -0.69 9.11
CA PHE A 13 -4.87 -1.07 8.41
C PHE A 13 -4.56 -1.38 6.95
N ASP A 14 -5.13 -2.49 6.47
CA ASP A 14 -4.95 -2.99 5.11
C ASP A 14 -6.26 -2.83 4.34
N CYS A 15 -6.25 -2.04 3.26
CA CYS A 15 -7.43 -1.82 2.46
C CYS A 15 -7.92 -3.10 1.75
N ALA A 16 -7.02 -3.99 1.33
CA ALA A 16 -7.38 -5.22 0.63
C ALA A 16 -8.15 -6.19 1.55
N LEU A 17 -7.92 -6.10 2.86
CA LEU A 17 -8.59 -6.92 3.88
C LEU A 17 -9.70 -6.18 4.64
N SER A 18 -9.92 -4.90 4.33
CA SER A 18 -10.84 -4.03 5.07
C SER A 18 -11.79 -3.30 4.12
N TYR A 19 -12.48 -4.04 3.24
CA TYR A 19 -13.51 -3.52 2.32
C TYR A 19 -13.03 -2.49 1.28
N GLY A 20 -11.73 -2.46 0.97
CA GLY A 20 -11.15 -1.69 -0.12
C GLY A 20 -10.91 -0.21 0.21
N LEU A 21 -10.51 0.54 -0.82
CA LEU A 21 -10.18 1.97 -0.69
C LEU A 21 -11.35 2.81 -0.17
N VAL A 22 -12.58 2.47 -0.55
CA VAL A 22 -13.77 3.24 -0.11
C VAL A 22 -13.91 3.22 1.40
N GLU A 23 -13.69 2.07 2.04
CA GLU A 23 -13.71 1.97 3.49
C GLU A 23 -12.42 2.51 4.11
N TYR A 24 -11.29 2.37 3.43
CA TYR A 24 -10.04 2.99 3.87
C TYR A 24 -10.15 4.52 3.99
N LEU A 25 -10.86 5.18 3.08
CA LEU A 25 -11.15 6.62 3.18
C LEU A 25 -11.93 6.95 4.45
N ARG A 26 -12.96 6.16 4.79
CA ARG A 26 -13.72 6.32 6.04
C ARG A 26 -12.86 6.08 7.28
N THR A 27 -11.94 5.12 7.20
CA THR A 27 -10.95 4.89 8.26
C THR A 27 -10.06 6.12 8.44
N LEU A 28 -9.59 6.74 7.35
CA LEU A 28 -8.82 7.99 7.44
C LEU A 28 -9.63 9.16 8.03
N ASP A 29 -10.93 9.23 7.75
CA ASP A 29 -11.82 10.22 8.37
C ASP A 29 -11.89 10.01 9.89
N VAL A 30 -12.08 8.75 10.35
CA VAL A 30 -12.05 8.41 11.78
C VAL A 30 -10.71 8.79 12.43
N LEU A 31 -9.58 8.59 11.73
CA LEU A 31 -8.27 9.00 12.23
C LEU A 31 -8.15 10.52 12.37
N ALA A 32 -8.64 11.27 11.38
CA ALA A 32 -8.63 12.72 11.43
C ALA A 32 -9.47 13.26 12.60
N GLU A 33 -10.67 12.71 12.83
CA GLU A 33 -11.53 13.04 13.96
C GLU A 33 -10.86 12.72 15.31
N ALA A 34 -10.09 11.64 15.37
CA ALA A 34 -9.33 11.23 16.56
C ALA A 34 -7.99 11.97 16.74
N GLY A 35 -7.67 12.96 15.90
CA GLY A 35 -6.43 13.74 15.99
C GLY A 35 -5.17 13.03 15.48
N TRP A 36 -5.33 11.97 14.66
CA TRP A 36 -4.22 11.23 14.05
C TRP A 36 -3.89 11.76 12.66
N SER A 37 -2.59 11.86 12.37
CA SER A 37 -2.12 12.10 11.01
C SER A 37 -2.17 10.79 10.21
N ARG A 38 -2.69 10.85 8.98
CA ARG A 38 -2.57 9.75 7.99
C ARG A 38 -1.12 9.32 7.72
N ARG A 39 -0.13 10.18 8.03
CA ARG A 39 1.31 9.83 8.02
C ARG A 39 1.71 8.81 9.10
N ARG A 40 0.80 8.40 9.97
CA ARG A 40 0.96 7.28 10.92
C ARG A 40 0.46 5.95 10.35
N CYS A 41 -0.07 5.93 9.13
CA CYS A 41 -0.46 4.70 8.47
C CYS A 41 0.70 4.12 7.66
N ILE A 42 1.07 2.88 7.93
CA ILE A 42 1.92 2.05 7.08
C ILE A 42 1.12 0.76 6.86
N PRO A 43 0.33 0.67 5.77
CA PRO A 43 -0.53 -0.48 5.53
C PRO A 43 0.24 -1.80 5.51
N HIS A 44 -0.36 -2.83 6.11
CA HIS A 44 0.03 -4.20 5.87
C HIS A 44 -0.24 -4.60 4.41
N GLY A 45 0.42 -5.67 3.96
CA GLY A 45 -0.03 -6.46 2.80
C GLY A 45 0.91 -6.44 1.60
N GLY A 46 1.90 -5.53 1.56
CA GLY A 46 2.99 -5.62 0.58
C GLY A 46 2.60 -5.46 -0.89
N HIS A 47 1.44 -4.85 -1.18
CA HIS A 47 0.85 -4.84 -2.51
C HIS A 47 0.77 -3.43 -3.16
N GLN A 48 0.75 -3.39 -4.49
CA GLN A 48 0.79 -2.16 -5.30
C GLN A 48 -0.42 -1.22 -5.05
N MET A 49 -1.57 -1.74 -4.62
CA MET A 49 -2.69 -0.89 -4.21
C MET A 49 -2.31 0.03 -3.04
N SER A 50 -1.65 -0.48 -2.00
CA SER A 50 -1.26 0.34 -0.85
C SER A 50 -0.12 1.31 -1.20
N LEU A 51 0.75 0.98 -2.16
CA LEU A 51 1.73 1.95 -2.70
C LEU A 51 1.03 3.16 -3.34
N ASN A 52 -0.02 2.92 -4.15
CA ASN A 52 -0.81 3.98 -4.76
C ASN A 52 -1.54 4.82 -3.70
N ILE A 53 -2.15 4.19 -2.69
CA ILE A 53 -2.80 4.91 -1.59
C ILE A 53 -1.77 5.75 -0.80
N ALA A 54 -0.59 5.19 -0.53
CA ALA A 54 0.47 5.89 0.18
C ALA A 54 0.94 7.14 -0.58
N ALA A 55 1.22 7.01 -1.88
CA ALA A 55 1.65 8.13 -2.72
C ALA A 55 0.54 9.17 -2.93
N GLY A 56 -0.68 8.72 -3.21
CA GLY A 56 -1.81 9.60 -3.55
C GLY A 56 -2.45 10.30 -2.35
N LEU A 57 -2.52 9.62 -1.20
CA LEU A 57 -3.14 10.19 0.01
C LEU A 57 -2.11 10.68 1.03
N GLY A 58 -0.81 10.42 0.85
CA GLY A 58 0.23 10.88 1.77
C GLY A 58 0.29 10.08 3.08
N LEU A 59 0.29 8.74 2.98
CA LEU A 59 0.50 7.87 4.13
C LEU A 59 1.97 7.85 4.57
N GLY A 60 2.30 7.12 5.63
CA GLY A 60 3.65 7.01 6.19
C GLY A 60 4.57 6.09 5.40
N GLY A 61 4.03 5.15 4.63
CA GLY A 61 4.79 4.17 3.86
C GLY A 61 3.92 2.98 3.46
N ASN A 62 4.56 1.86 3.10
CA ASN A 62 3.92 0.58 2.84
C ASN A 62 4.87 -0.56 3.26
N GLU A 63 4.32 -1.67 3.72
CA GLU A 63 5.09 -2.91 3.90
C GLU A 63 5.57 -3.46 2.54
N SER A 64 6.56 -4.35 2.55
CA SER A 64 6.99 -5.12 1.37
C SER A 64 7.51 -6.49 1.80
N TYR A 65 7.24 -7.51 0.98
CA TYR A 65 7.73 -8.87 1.17
C TYR A 65 8.61 -9.27 -0.03
N PRO A 66 9.93 -9.10 0.04
CA PRO A 66 10.81 -9.35 -1.12
C PRO A 66 10.69 -10.77 -1.68
N ASP A 67 10.64 -11.76 -0.79
CA ASP A 67 10.78 -13.18 -1.16
C ASP A 67 9.51 -14.01 -0.91
N LEU A 68 8.42 -13.40 -0.42
CA LEU A 68 7.19 -14.12 -0.07
C LEU A 68 6.02 -13.72 -0.96
N PHE A 69 5.13 -14.68 -1.19
CA PHE A 69 3.84 -14.51 -1.89
C PHE A 69 3.92 -14.09 -3.36
N GLN A 70 5.11 -14.16 -3.97
CA GLN A 70 5.28 -13.94 -5.40
C GLN A 70 4.33 -14.84 -6.23
N PRO A 71 3.77 -14.33 -7.33
CA PRO A 71 4.04 -13.01 -7.94
C PRO A 71 3.22 -11.86 -7.35
N TYR A 72 2.39 -12.08 -6.32
CA TYR A 72 1.49 -11.08 -5.76
C TYR A 72 2.19 -10.15 -4.79
N GLY A 73 2.19 -8.86 -5.10
CA GLY A 73 2.89 -7.82 -4.34
C GLY A 73 4.16 -7.34 -5.04
N GLY A 74 5.06 -6.73 -4.27
CA GLY A 74 6.29 -6.15 -4.82
C GLY A 74 6.03 -4.88 -5.63
N PHE A 75 6.89 -4.63 -6.63
CA PHE A 75 6.93 -3.40 -7.42
C PHE A 75 6.92 -3.72 -8.93
N PRO A 76 6.58 -2.76 -9.80
CA PRO A 76 6.84 -2.89 -11.23
C PRO A 76 8.31 -3.21 -11.54
N ASP A 77 8.54 -3.94 -12.63
CA ASP A 77 9.87 -4.35 -13.07
C ASP A 77 10.77 -3.13 -13.29
N GLY A 78 12.02 -3.22 -12.82
CA GLY A 78 13.00 -2.13 -12.87
C GLY A 78 12.86 -1.07 -11.78
N VAL A 79 11.79 -1.09 -10.98
CA VAL A 79 11.70 -0.25 -9.77
C VAL A 79 12.57 -0.86 -8.67
N GLU A 80 13.52 -0.07 -8.18
CA GLU A 80 14.45 -0.47 -7.12
C GLU A 80 14.12 0.25 -5.81
N VAL A 81 14.36 -0.45 -4.69
CA VAL A 81 14.38 0.19 -3.36
C VAL A 81 15.72 0.89 -3.19
N LYS A 82 15.69 2.21 -3.05
CA LYS A 82 16.87 3.06 -2.77
C LYS A 82 16.68 3.75 -1.44
N ASP A 83 17.59 3.51 -0.50
CA ASP A 83 17.56 4.08 0.85
C ASP A 83 16.20 3.93 1.55
N GLY A 84 15.58 2.75 1.41
CA GLY A 84 14.28 2.43 2.01
C GLY A 84 13.06 2.99 1.28
N HIS A 85 13.23 3.58 0.09
CA HIS A 85 12.16 4.19 -0.68
C HIS A 85 12.10 3.63 -2.11
N ILE A 86 10.90 3.64 -2.69
CA ILE A 86 10.70 3.46 -4.13
C ILE A 86 10.14 4.75 -4.72
N THR A 87 10.28 4.92 -6.03
CA THR A 87 9.57 5.96 -6.78
C THR A 87 8.48 5.29 -7.62
N MET A 88 7.23 5.72 -7.44
CA MET A 88 6.12 5.23 -8.24
C MET A 88 6.34 5.59 -9.71
N PRO A 89 6.34 4.62 -10.63
CA PRO A 89 6.40 4.92 -12.06
C PRO A 89 5.05 5.45 -12.55
N GLU A 90 5.07 6.24 -13.63
CA GLU A 90 3.88 6.76 -14.29
C GLU A 90 3.23 5.67 -15.16
N LEU A 91 2.55 4.72 -14.52
CA LEU A 91 1.80 3.65 -15.17
C LEU A 91 0.28 3.84 -14.97
N PRO A 92 -0.55 3.52 -15.98
CA PRO A 92 -2.00 3.58 -15.82
C PRO A 92 -2.53 2.62 -14.74
N GLY A 93 -3.60 3.01 -14.07
CA GLY A 93 -4.27 2.18 -13.07
C GLY A 93 -3.40 1.92 -11.83
N ILE A 94 -3.42 0.70 -11.31
CA ILE A 94 -2.56 0.29 -10.18
C ILE A 94 -1.11 0.07 -10.64
N GLY A 95 -0.88 -0.15 -11.94
CA GLY A 95 0.43 -0.45 -12.51
C GLY A 95 0.80 -1.93 -12.48
N PHE A 96 -0.18 -2.84 -12.45
CA PHE A 96 0.06 -4.28 -12.47
C PHE A 96 0.77 -4.74 -13.75
N GLU A 97 0.45 -4.12 -14.89
CA GLU A 97 1.05 -4.38 -16.20
C GLU A 97 2.57 -4.14 -16.23
N GLY A 98 3.08 -3.34 -15.29
CA GLY A 98 4.50 -3.10 -15.15
C GLY A 98 5.28 -4.22 -14.45
N LYS A 99 4.61 -5.23 -13.87
CA LYS A 99 5.26 -6.37 -13.20
C LYS A 99 4.99 -7.64 -13.98
N GLY A 100 5.98 -8.12 -14.74
CA GLY A 100 5.82 -9.11 -15.80
C GLY A 100 5.27 -10.46 -15.34
N ASP A 101 5.75 -10.97 -14.23
CA ASP A 101 5.30 -12.23 -13.64
C ASP A 101 3.86 -12.14 -13.08
N LEU A 102 3.48 -11.00 -12.50
CA LEU A 102 2.13 -10.75 -11.99
C LEU A 102 1.10 -10.59 -13.13
N ILE A 103 1.39 -9.74 -14.11
CA ILE A 103 0.44 -9.49 -15.21
C ILE A 103 0.19 -10.75 -16.03
N SER A 104 1.18 -11.65 -16.15
CA SER A 104 1.00 -12.94 -16.83
C SER A 104 -0.14 -13.73 -16.19
N VAL A 105 -0.12 -13.90 -14.87
CA VAL A 105 -1.15 -14.65 -14.14
C VAL A 105 -2.51 -13.94 -14.17
N MET A 106 -2.54 -12.61 -14.11
CA MET A 106 -3.80 -11.85 -14.18
C MET A 106 -4.48 -11.98 -15.55
N ARG A 107 -3.70 -12.04 -16.64
CA ARG A 107 -4.24 -12.21 -18.00
C ARG A 107 -4.83 -13.60 -18.21
N GLU A 108 -4.25 -14.65 -17.62
CA GLU A 108 -4.82 -16.00 -17.67
C GLU A 108 -6.26 -16.08 -17.13
N LEU A 109 -6.65 -15.15 -16.24
CA LEU A 109 -7.99 -15.12 -15.67
C LEU A 109 -9.06 -14.58 -16.64
N ALA A 110 -8.72 -13.57 -17.45
CA ALA A 110 -9.75 -12.76 -18.12
C ALA A 110 -9.32 -12.08 -19.45
N GLN A 111 -8.20 -12.46 -20.06
CA GLN A 111 -7.78 -12.01 -21.40
C GLN A 111 -7.70 -13.19 -22.37
#